data_AF-A0A537B9N0-F1
#
_entry.id   AF-A0A537B9N0-F1
#
_cell.length_a   1.000
_cell.length_b   1.000
_cell.length_c   1.000
_cell.angle_alpha   90.00
_cell.angle_beta   90.00
_cell.angle_gamma   90.00
#
_symmetry.space_group_name_H-M   'P 1'
#
loop_
_entity.id
_entity.type
_entity.pdbx_description
1 polymer ?
#
loop_
_entity_poly.entity_id
_entity_poly.type
_entity_poly.pdbx_seq_one_letter_code
_entity_poly.pdbx_strand_id
1 'polypeptide(L)'
;MSGLLFVITAPSGAGKTSLIDALMREDPSLKFSVSYTTRAPRPGERDGVDYHFVDDATFLAMRSRGEFLESAEVHGYRYGTSKKAILDA
;
A
#
# COMPACT_ATOMS: atom_id res chain seq x y z
N MET A 1 22.83 1.21 5.74
CA MET A 1 22.78 0.47 4.46
C MET A 1 21.48 0.89 3.76
N SER A 2 21.52 1.17 2.46
CA SER A 2 20.31 1.50 1.68
C SER A 2 19.67 0.23 1.14
N GLY A 3 18.36 0.05 1.31
CA GLY A 3 17.59 -1.00 0.66
C GLY A 3 17.30 -0.69 -0.82
N LEU A 4 16.80 -1.68 -1.56
CA LEU A 4 16.35 -1.52 -2.94
C LEU A 4 14.82 -1.48 -3.00
N LEU A 5 14.25 -0.39 -3.51
CA LEU A 5 12.82 -0.24 -3.69
C LEU A 5 12.40 -0.76 -5.08
N PHE A 6 11.49 -1.74 -5.09
CA PHE A 6 10.86 -2.23 -6.31
C PHE A 6 9.46 -1.62 -6.45
N VAL A 7 9.18 -0.99 -7.60
CA VAL A 7 7.85 -0.47 -7.94
C VAL A 7 7.30 -1.29 -9.10
N ILE A 8 6.22 -2.04 -8.83
CA ILE A 8 5.56 -2.88 -9.84
C ILE A 8 4.27 -2.17 -10.29
N THR A 9 4.22 -1.78 -11.57
CA THR A 9 3.05 -1.14 -12.18
C THR A 9 2.46 -2.01 -13.28
N ALA A 10 1.15 -2.16 -13.29
CA ALA A 10 0.40 -2.87 -14.33
C ALA A 10 -1.09 -2.47 -14.26
N PRO A 11 -1.85 -2.57 -15.37
CA PRO A 11 -3.30 -2.42 -15.35
C PRO A 11 -3.99 -3.41 -14.41
N SER A 12 -5.23 -3.09 -14.00
CA SER A 12 -6.07 -4.05 -13.29
C SER A 12 -6.25 -5.34 -14.10
N GLY A 13 -6.12 -6.49 -13.46
CA GLY A 13 -6.24 -7.81 -14.10
C GLY A 13 -4.96 -8.34 -14.77
N ALA A 14 -3.86 -7.56 -14.81
CA ALA A 14 -2.60 -7.99 -15.45
C ALA A 14 -1.73 -8.94 -14.60
N GLY A 15 -2.23 -9.43 -13.45
CA GLY A 15 -1.51 -10.39 -12.61
C GLY A 15 -0.51 -9.81 -11.60
N LYS A 16 -0.54 -8.49 -11.35
CA LYS A 16 0.37 -7.81 -10.39
C LYS A 16 0.42 -8.49 -9.02
N THR A 17 -0.76 -8.77 -8.44
CA THR A 17 -0.87 -9.40 -7.12
C THR A 17 -0.24 -10.80 -7.12
N SER A 18 -0.53 -11.61 -8.15
CA SER A 18 0.03 -12.96 -8.27
C SER A 18 1.55 -12.98 -8.37
N LEU A 19 2.16 -12.02 -9.07
CA LEU A 19 3.61 -11.86 -9.14
C LEU A 19 4.20 -11.48 -7.78
N ILE A 20 3.61 -10.50 -7.09
CA ILE A 20 4.04 -10.08 -5.76
C ILE A 20 3.97 -11.25 -4.78
N ASP A 21 2.87 -11.99 -4.78
CA ASP A 21 2.70 -13.16 -3.90
C ASP A 21 3.72 -14.27 -4.18
N ALA A 22 4.15 -14.44 -5.43
CA ALA A 22 5.22 -15.37 -5.78
C ALA A 22 6.57 -14.88 -5.24
N LEU A 23 6.92 -13.61 -5.47
CA LEU A 23 8.17 -13.01 -4.99
C LEU A 23 8.30 -13.06 -3.47
N MET A 24 7.24 -12.70 -2.74
CA MET A 24 7.22 -12.71 -1.27
C MET A 24 7.37 -14.13 -0.70
N ARG A 25 6.97 -15.18 -1.44
CA ARG A 25 7.17 -16.58 -1.04
C ARG A 25 8.58 -17.08 -1.35
N GLU A 26 9.18 -16.60 -2.43
CA GLU A 26 10.50 -17.02 -2.90
C GLU A 26 11.63 -16.37 -2.10
N ASP A 27 11.48 -15.09 -1.72
CA ASP A 27 12.49 -14.34 -0.97
C ASP A 27 11.91 -13.72 0.32
N PRO A 28 12.14 -14.35 1.49
CA PRO A 28 11.69 -13.84 2.78
C PRO A 28 12.35 -12.53 3.23
N SER A 29 13.41 -12.07 2.55
CA SER A 29 14.05 -10.78 2.85
C SER A 29 13.26 -9.59 2.29
N LEU A 30 12.37 -9.83 1.32
CA LEU A 30 11.48 -8.82 0.77
C LEU A 30 10.41 -8.43 1.79
N LYS A 31 10.04 -7.15 1.77
CA LYS A 31 8.93 -6.60 2.56
C LYS A 31 7.92 -5.98 1.63
N PHE A 32 6.65 -6.38 1.79
CA PHE A 32 5.56 -5.78 1.05
C PHE A 32 5.13 -4.47 1.72
N SER A 33 4.95 -3.41 0.91
CA SER A 33 4.46 -2.12 1.41
C SER A 33 2.92 -2.11 1.42
N VAL A 34 2.34 -2.20 2.60
CA VAL A 34 0.88 -2.13 2.78
C VAL A 34 0.44 -0.65 2.71
N SER A 35 -0.44 -0.35 1.76
CA SER A 35 -0.95 1.01 1.54
C SER A 35 -2.14 1.35 2.44
N TYR A 36 -2.44 2.62 2.61
CA TYR A 36 -3.65 3.11 3.28
C TYR A 36 -4.78 3.30 2.27
N THR A 37 -6.02 3.07 2.69
CA THR A 37 -7.21 3.41 1.89
C THR A 37 -8.40 3.86 2.71
N THR A 38 -9.25 4.71 2.13
CA THR A 38 -10.52 5.14 2.73
C THR A 38 -11.73 4.30 2.32
N ARG A 39 -11.51 3.35 1.41
CA ARG A 39 -12.52 2.35 1.04
C ARG A 39 -12.76 1.41 2.22
N ALA A 40 -14.00 1.03 2.48
CA ALA A 40 -14.30 -0.05 3.42
C ALA A 40 -13.69 -1.39 2.95
N PRO A 41 -13.22 -2.25 3.87
CA PRO A 41 -12.71 -3.58 3.51
C PRO A 41 -13.79 -4.43 2.83
N ARG A 42 -13.40 -5.16 1.79
CA ARG A 42 -14.23 -6.19 1.14
C ARG A 42 -14.23 -7.45 2.00
N PRO A 43 -15.23 -8.35 1.83
CA PRO A 43 -15.22 -9.65 2.49
C PRO A 43 -13.90 -10.39 2.24
N GLY A 44 -13.21 -10.75 3.32
CA GLY A 44 -11.93 -11.47 3.29
C GLY A 44 -10.68 -10.59 3.37
N GLU A 45 -10.79 -9.27 3.16
CA GLU A 45 -9.65 -8.36 3.37
C GLU A 45 -9.39 -8.14 4.87
N ARG A 46 -8.11 -7.98 5.21
CA ARG A 46 -7.64 -7.80 6.58
C ARG A 46 -6.85 -6.50 6.72
N ASP A 47 -7.16 -5.75 7.77
CA ASP A 47 -6.44 -4.54 8.12
C ASP A 47 -4.97 -4.83 8.42
N GLY A 48 -4.09 -3.99 7.90
CA GLY A 48 -2.64 -4.13 8.01
C GLY A 48 -2.02 -5.25 7.16
N VAL A 49 -2.82 -5.93 6.33
CA VAL A 49 -2.33 -6.94 5.38
C VAL A 49 -2.63 -6.51 3.96
N ASP A 50 -3.91 -6.30 3.63
CA ASP A 50 -4.31 -5.89 2.28
C ASP A 50 -4.18 -4.37 2.13
N TYR A 51 -4.69 -3.65 3.12
CA TYR A 51 -4.54 -2.20 3.30
C TYR A 51 -4.59 -1.86 4.79
N HIS A 52 -4.14 -0.67 5.14
CA HIS A 52 -4.59 0.02 6.33
C HIS A 52 -5.89 0.77 6.01
N PHE A 53 -7.00 0.30 6.56
CA PHE A 53 -8.32 0.88 6.32
C PHE A 53 -8.56 2.00 7.33
N VAL A 54 -8.66 3.24 6.84
CA VAL A 54 -8.84 4.45 7.66
C VAL A 54 -10.03 5.25 7.15
N ASP A 55 -10.60 6.12 7.97
CA ASP A 55 -11.62 7.06 7.48
C ASP A 55 -10.98 8.23 6.69
N ASP A 56 -11.82 8.97 5.96
CA ASP A 56 -11.36 10.13 5.17
C ASP A 56 -10.70 11.21 6.03
N ALA A 57 -11.21 11.45 7.24
CA ALA A 57 -10.66 12.46 8.15
C ALA A 57 -9.22 12.11 8.55
N THR A 58 -8.97 10.85 8.91
CA THR A 58 -7.66 10.33 9.25
C THR A 58 -6.73 10.39 8.05
N PHE A 59 -7.18 9.94 6.87
CA PHE A 59 -6.36 9.98 5.66
C PHE A 59 -5.93 11.40 5.30
N LEU A 60 -6.86 12.36 5.33
CA LEU A 60 -6.59 13.77 5.04
C LEU A 60 -5.62 14.38 6.06
N ALA A 61 -5.77 14.02 7.35
CA ALA A 61 -4.84 14.45 8.39
C ALA A 61 -3.43 13.91 8.12
N MET A 62 -3.27 12.62 7.81
CA MET A 62 -1.99 12.02 7.43
C MET A 62 -1.37 12.70 6.21
N ARG A 63 -2.18 12.95 5.17
CA ARG A 63 -1.74 13.66 3.95
C ARG A 63 -1.26 15.08 4.27
N SER A 64 -1.96 15.81 5.13
CA SER A 64 -1.58 17.17 5.55
C SER A 64 -0.26 17.20 6.31
N ARG A 65 0.07 16.11 7.03
CA ARG A 65 1.35 15.94 7.74
C ARG A 65 2.48 15.42 6.86
N GLY A 66 2.23 15.18 5.56
CA GLY A 66 3.25 14.70 4.62
C GLY A 66 3.68 13.24 4.87
N GLU A 67 2.78 12.41 5.41
CA GLU A 67 3.10 11.03 5.79
C GLU A 67 3.07 10.04 4.61
N PHE A 68 2.57 10.44 3.44
CA PHE A 68 2.54 9.62 2.25
C PHE A 68 3.68 9.96 1.29
N LEU A 69 4.31 8.92 0.72
CA LEU A 69 5.25 9.07 -0.40
C LEU A 69 4.52 9.44 -1.69
N GLU A 70 3.35 8.81 -1.90
CA GLU A 70 2.42 9.11 -2.97
C GLU A 70 0.99 8.86 -2.50
N SER A 71 0.03 9.62 -3.04
CA SER A 71 -1.38 9.42 -2.75
C SER A 71 -2.24 9.80 -3.95
N ALA A 72 -3.33 9.08 -4.15
CA ALA A 72 -4.26 9.29 -5.25
C ALA A 72 -5.72 9.13 -4.80
N GLU A 73 -6.63 9.68 -5.59
CA GLU A 73 -8.06 9.43 -5.48
C GLU A 73 -8.52 8.59 -6.67
N VAL A 74 -9.15 7.45 -6.39
CA VAL A 74 -9.53 6.45 -7.39
C VAL A 74 -10.93 5.97 -7.06
N HIS A 75 -11.86 6.13 -8.00
CA HIS A 75 -13.27 5.73 -7.84
C HIS A 75 -13.94 6.26 -6.55
N GLY A 76 -13.61 7.50 -6.14
CA GLY A 76 -14.17 8.13 -4.95
C GLY A 76 -13.54 7.72 -3.62
N TYR A 77 -12.52 6.86 -3.64
CA TYR A 77 -11.73 6.50 -2.46
C TYR A 77 -10.31 7.01 -2.56
N ARG A 78 -9.67 7.21 -1.41
CA ARG A 78 -8.27 7.64 -1.34
C ARG A 78 -7.36 6.45 -1.10
N TYR A 79 -6.16 6.52 -1.67
CA TYR A 79 -5.11 5.53 -1.53
C TYR A 79 -3.79 6.24 -1.28
N GLY A 80 -2.95 5.71 -0.39
CA GLY A 80 -1.68 6.34 -0.05
C GLY A 80 -0.62 5.35 0.40
N THR A 81 0.58 5.48 -0.15
CA THR A 81 1.74 4.66 0.24
C THR A 81 2.49 5.38 1.36
N SER A 82 2.65 4.73 2.53
CA SER A 82 3.29 5.33 3.70
C SER A 82 4.78 5.59 3.47
N LYS A 83 5.20 6.85 3.66
CA LYS A 83 6.61 7.23 3.60
C LYS A 83 7.42 6.54 4.70
N LYS A 84 6.86 6.49 5.91
CA LYS A 84 7.51 5.85 7.06
C LYS A 84 7.71 4.35 6.84
N ALA A 85 6.69 3.65 6.33
CA ALA A 85 6.78 2.21 6.09
C ALA A 85 7.88 1.84 5.08
N ILE A 86 8.13 2.70 4.09
CA ILE A 86 9.21 2.49 3.11
C ILE A 86 10.59 2.81 3.70
N LEU A 87 10.71 3.90 4.48
CA LEU A 87 12.00 4.34 5.01
C LEU A 87 12.50 3.47 6.18
N ASP A 88 11.59 2.85 6.93
CA ASP A 88 11.90 1.98 8.07
C ASP A 88 12.06 0.50 7.69
N ALA A 89 11.83 0.13 6.43
CA ALA A 89 11.92 -1.24 5.91
C ALA A 89 13.37 -1.72 5.80
#